data_AF-A0A317U3S9-F1
#
_entry.id   AF-A0A317U3S9-F1
#
_cell.length_a   1.000
_cell.length_b   1.000
_cell.length_c   1.000
_cell.angle_alpha   90.00
_cell.angle_beta   90.00
_cell.angle_gamma   90.00
#
_symmetry.space_group_name_H-M   'P 1'
#
loop_
_entity.id
_entity.type
_entity.pdbx_description
1 polymer ?
#
loop_
_entity_poly.entity_id
_entity_poly.type
_entity_poly.pdbx_seq_one_letter_code
_entity_poly.pdbx_strand_id
1 'polypeptide(L)'
;MTQNRTQFSSWFVTDNERAKALVKSELKMTKNDLDRYNLWLEGFVDFWNKSDTNHRELGAVYYDWSIEQQQVALDNLANPTFAGLVNAIFFYKIHPDKLFADVIHPQKLISVQMRLGLLHYYIELMQQKLYEIAFQKGLTLGIDYFLHDEDLPQGIRVKTSEEYRQMIQSAVKRLKLNSNSTHVNGETIDYVSDLRKAYKFWFNPNRLIDAVMVLKQNLLSGGIEPEKGPILFQEKLVSLYSQLTTSECVDLYGYFANNDTQSLLYTFFNITHRGTFDWLPLLNNEEQAAVVEVFDALCSVMNALRIELGNRHFLTEPYTYDLADSNLEIDNRNRDAVYRVLKIYKHINTIHDDVIEQLFQSIEE
;
A
#
# COMPACT_ATOMS: atom_id res chain seq x y z
N MET A 1 -5.85 37.79 27.49
CA MET A 1 -5.23 36.51 27.10
C MET A 1 -5.03 36.55 25.59
N THR A 2 -3.80 36.77 25.18
CA THR A 2 -3.38 37.06 23.80
C THR A 2 -2.11 36.22 23.55
N GLN A 3 -2.09 35.46 22.45
CA GLN A 3 -0.97 34.74 21.76
C GLN A 3 -1.58 33.44 21.19
N ASN A 4 -1.39 32.96 19.95
CA ASN A 4 -0.55 33.27 18.80
C ASN A 4 -1.36 32.87 17.53
N ARG A 5 -1.75 33.80 16.65
CA ARG A 5 -2.56 33.48 15.44
C ARG A 5 -2.13 34.18 14.14
N THR A 6 -0.92 34.73 14.08
CA THR A 6 -0.54 35.67 13.01
C THR A 6 0.76 35.32 12.29
N GLN A 7 0.98 34.06 11.90
CA GLN A 7 2.26 33.64 11.27
C GLN A 7 2.22 33.32 9.77
N PHE A 8 1.11 33.52 9.06
CA PHE A 8 1.02 33.14 7.63
C PHE A 8 1.06 34.32 6.62
N SER A 9 1.12 35.57 7.06
CA SER A 9 0.81 36.73 6.17
C SER A 9 2.00 37.54 5.66
N SER A 10 3.25 37.05 5.71
CA SER A 10 4.44 37.86 5.33
C SER A 10 5.10 37.46 4.01
N TRP A 11 4.38 36.78 3.12
CA TRP A 11 4.93 36.36 1.83
C TRP A 11 4.75 37.45 0.77
N PHE A 12 5.88 37.87 0.18
CA PHE A 12 6.06 38.53 -1.13
C PHE A 12 6.17 40.07 -1.20
N VAL A 13 7.35 40.53 -1.65
CA VAL A 13 7.53 41.74 -2.49
C VAL A 13 8.53 41.46 -3.62
N THR A 14 8.23 42.10 -4.75
CA THR A 14 8.72 42.18 -6.15
C THR A 14 10.15 42.74 -6.35
N ASP A 15 10.68 42.99 -7.55
CA ASP A 15 10.96 42.18 -8.75
C ASP A 15 11.64 43.08 -9.81
N ASN A 16 12.97 43.06 -9.96
CA ASN A 16 13.66 43.41 -11.22
C ASN A 16 15.18 43.12 -11.30
N GLU A 17 15.81 42.55 -10.26
CA GLU A 17 17.10 41.82 -10.42
C GLU A 17 16.90 40.40 -11.01
N ARG A 18 15.71 40.19 -11.59
CA ARG A 18 15.06 38.92 -11.92
C ARG A 18 15.90 37.98 -12.77
N ALA A 19 16.66 38.44 -13.77
CA ALA A 19 17.30 37.51 -14.71
C ALA A 19 18.60 36.83 -14.19
N LYS A 20 19.39 37.51 -13.34
CA LYS A 20 20.57 36.92 -12.69
C LYS A 20 20.25 36.37 -11.30
N ALA A 21 19.20 36.89 -10.66
CA ALA A 21 18.59 36.26 -9.52
C ALA A 21 17.93 34.93 -9.90
N LEU A 22 17.29 34.78 -11.07
CA LEU A 22 16.52 33.59 -11.49
C LEU A 22 17.25 32.25 -11.29
N VAL A 23 18.51 32.11 -11.72
CA VAL A 23 19.27 30.85 -11.53
C VAL A 23 19.69 30.66 -10.06
N LYS A 24 20.07 31.75 -9.38
CA LYS A 24 20.46 31.71 -7.95
C LYS A 24 19.25 31.60 -7.03
N SER A 25 18.07 32.03 -7.47
CA SER A 25 16.77 32.01 -6.80
C SER A 25 15.99 30.76 -7.13
N GLU A 26 16.18 30.12 -8.28
CA GLU A 26 15.71 28.76 -8.54
C GLU A 26 16.41 27.80 -7.58
N LEU A 27 17.73 27.93 -7.37
CA LEU A 27 18.46 27.19 -6.35
C LEU A 27 18.10 27.59 -4.90
N LYS A 28 17.77 28.87 -4.65
CA LYS A 28 17.33 29.33 -3.30
C LYS A 28 15.87 29.01 -3.01
N MET A 29 15.00 28.99 -4.02
CA MET A 29 13.59 28.65 -3.92
C MET A 29 13.41 27.15 -3.88
N THR A 30 14.14 26.37 -4.69
CA THR A 30 14.17 24.90 -4.53
C THR A 30 14.71 24.51 -3.17
N LYS A 31 15.73 25.21 -2.64
CA LYS A 31 16.20 25.01 -1.27
C LYS A 31 15.15 25.42 -0.22
N ASN A 32 14.49 26.57 -0.38
CA ASN A 32 13.40 26.99 0.52
C ASN A 32 12.18 26.06 0.45
N ASP A 33 11.85 25.54 -0.73
CA ASP A 33 10.76 24.59 -0.95
C ASP A 33 11.12 23.24 -0.34
N LEU A 34 12.36 22.76 -0.51
CA LEU A 34 12.84 21.54 0.14
C LEU A 34 12.83 21.67 1.67
N ASP A 35 13.34 22.78 2.20
CA ASP A 35 13.33 23.05 3.65
C ASP A 35 11.88 23.08 4.16
N ARG A 36 10.96 23.71 3.41
CA ARG A 36 9.52 23.71 3.71
C ARG A 36 8.92 22.31 3.66
N TYR A 37 9.27 21.49 2.69
CA TYR A 37 8.77 20.12 2.57
C TYR A 37 9.37 19.18 3.60
N ASN A 38 10.61 19.42 4.03
CA ASN A 38 11.20 18.71 5.16
C ASN A 38 10.47 19.05 6.45
N LEU A 39 10.23 20.34 6.71
CA LEU A 39 9.40 20.78 7.84
C LEU A 39 7.99 20.17 7.79
N TRP A 40 7.38 20.12 6.60
CA TRP A 40 6.07 19.50 6.42
C TRP A 40 6.10 18.01 6.74
N LEU A 41 7.07 17.25 6.20
CA LEU A 41 7.18 15.81 6.41
C LEU A 41 7.50 15.48 7.87
N GLU A 42 8.36 16.28 8.53
CA GLU A 42 8.62 16.17 9.95
C GLU A 42 7.37 16.46 10.79
N GLY A 43 6.64 17.53 10.47
CA GLY A 43 5.38 17.87 11.13
C GLY A 43 4.32 16.79 10.94
N PHE A 44 4.27 16.17 9.76
CA PHE A 44 3.40 15.05 9.44
C PHE A 44 3.75 13.80 10.29
N VAL A 45 5.03 13.45 10.38
CA VAL A 45 5.50 12.35 11.24
C VAL A 45 5.23 12.63 12.73
N ASP A 46 5.43 13.86 13.18
CA ASP A 46 5.16 14.23 14.57
C ASP A 46 3.68 14.20 14.91
N PHE A 47 2.84 14.62 13.97
CA PHE A 47 1.38 14.48 14.08
C PHE A 47 1.03 12.99 14.20
N TRP A 48 1.54 12.17 13.29
CA TRP A 48 1.32 10.72 13.27
C TRP A 48 1.72 10.04 14.59
N ASN A 49 2.91 10.35 15.10
CA ASN A 49 3.42 9.76 16.33
C ASN A 49 2.62 10.16 17.58
N LYS A 50 1.86 11.26 17.53
CA LYS A 50 1.08 11.79 18.65
C LYS A 50 -0.42 11.51 18.51
N SER A 51 -0.89 11.18 17.31
CA SER A 51 -2.28 10.87 17.06
C SER A 51 -2.60 9.46 17.55
N ASP A 52 -3.41 9.37 18.61
CA ASP A 52 -4.23 8.18 18.94
C ASP A 52 -5.50 8.12 18.06
N THR A 53 -5.56 8.99 17.05
CA THR A 53 -6.78 9.39 16.38
C THR A 53 -7.20 8.38 15.33
N ASN A 54 -8.42 7.87 15.46
CA ASN A 54 -9.07 7.04 14.46
C ASN A 54 -9.03 7.73 13.09
N HIS A 55 -8.55 7.01 12.07
CA HIS A 55 -8.32 7.50 10.70
C HIS A 55 -9.56 8.13 10.03
N ARG A 56 -10.76 7.91 10.58
CA ARG A 56 -12.02 8.53 10.16
C ARG A 56 -12.10 10.04 10.40
N GLU A 57 -11.26 10.61 11.25
CA GLU A 57 -11.34 12.04 11.61
C GLU A 57 -10.59 12.99 10.65
N LEU A 58 -9.75 12.47 9.74
CA LEU A 58 -9.01 13.30 8.77
C LEU A 58 -9.95 14.11 7.85
N GLY A 59 -11.09 13.55 7.47
CA GLY A 59 -12.10 14.26 6.66
C GLY A 59 -12.73 15.44 7.41
N ALA A 60 -12.92 15.32 8.72
CA ALA A 60 -13.48 16.40 9.54
C ALA A 60 -12.53 17.59 9.63
N VAL A 61 -11.21 17.34 9.72
CA VAL A 61 -10.18 18.38 9.76
C VAL A 61 -10.24 19.28 8.53
N TYR A 62 -10.40 18.71 7.33
CA TYR A 62 -10.44 19.47 6.09
C TYR A 62 -11.77 20.18 5.82
N TYR A 63 -12.87 19.65 6.36
CA TYR A 63 -14.19 20.25 6.16
C TYR A 63 -14.25 21.67 6.74
N ASP A 64 -13.63 21.85 7.90
CA ASP A 64 -13.56 23.11 8.65
C ASP A 64 -12.57 24.13 8.07
N TRP A 65 -11.76 23.75 7.07
CA TRP A 65 -10.83 24.67 6.43
C TRP A 65 -11.56 25.71 5.57
N SER A 66 -11.03 26.94 5.58
CA SER A 66 -11.47 27.99 4.67
C SER A 66 -11.16 27.61 3.22
N ILE A 67 -11.89 28.19 2.27
CA ILE A 67 -11.66 27.97 0.83
C ILE A 67 -10.21 28.30 0.45
N GLU A 68 -9.67 29.38 1.01
CA GLU A 68 -8.28 29.81 0.80
C GLU A 68 -7.27 28.78 1.32
N GLN A 69 -7.50 28.21 2.51
CA GLN A 69 -6.65 27.16 3.08
C GLN A 69 -6.68 25.89 2.23
N GLN A 70 -7.86 25.50 1.76
CA GLN A 70 -8.01 24.36 0.87
C GLN A 70 -7.32 24.59 -0.47
N GLN A 71 -7.47 25.77 -1.07
CA GLN A 71 -6.79 26.11 -2.33
C GLN A 71 -5.26 26.07 -2.17
N VAL A 72 -4.71 26.65 -1.10
CA VAL A 72 -3.27 26.59 -0.82
C VAL A 72 -2.78 25.16 -0.65
N ALA A 73 -3.57 24.29 -0.01
CA ALA A 73 -3.22 22.88 0.13
C ALA A 73 -3.27 22.13 -1.22
N LEU A 74 -4.29 22.38 -2.05
CA LEU A 74 -4.40 21.83 -3.41
C LEU A 74 -3.22 22.28 -4.28
N ASP A 75 -2.85 23.56 -4.23
CA ASP A 75 -1.73 24.12 -4.99
C ASP A 75 -0.40 23.50 -4.58
N ASN A 76 -0.23 23.18 -3.28
CA ASN A 76 0.94 22.47 -2.79
C ASN A 76 0.98 21.00 -3.26
N LEU A 77 -0.16 20.30 -3.29
CA LEU A 77 -0.23 18.92 -3.80
C LEU A 77 0.03 18.86 -5.31
N ALA A 78 -0.41 19.88 -6.06
CA ALA A 78 -0.13 20.02 -7.48
C ALA A 78 1.29 20.55 -7.78
N ASN A 79 2.12 20.83 -6.76
CA ASN A 79 3.49 21.30 -6.97
C ASN A 79 4.40 20.13 -7.40
N PRO A 80 5.10 20.22 -8.55
CA PRO A 80 5.97 19.13 -9.04
C PRO A 80 7.09 18.75 -8.09
N THR A 81 7.61 19.69 -7.29
CA THR A 81 8.68 19.43 -6.31
C THR A 81 8.14 18.67 -5.09
N PHE A 82 6.91 18.97 -4.66
CA PHE A 82 6.25 18.19 -3.61
C PHE A 82 5.91 16.79 -4.11
N ALA A 83 5.31 16.69 -5.29
CA ALA A 83 5.03 15.40 -5.93
C ALA A 83 6.31 14.58 -6.14
N GLY A 84 7.43 15.22 -6.46
CA GLY A 84 8.75 14.59 -6.53
C GLY A 84 9.17 13.91 -5.22
N LEU A 85 8.91 14.54 -4.07
CA LEU A 85 9.14 13.93 -2.75
C LEU A 85 8.22 12.72 -2.52
N VAL A 86 6.93 12.86 -2.81
CA VAL A 86 5.96 11.76 -2.63
C VAL A 86 6.28 10.57 -3.52
N ASN A 87 6.62 10.82 -4.78
CA ASN A 87 7.04 9.79 -5.73
C ASN A 87 8.40 9.17 -5.33
N ALA A 88 9.30 9.92 -4.68
CA ALA A 88 10.51 9.37 -4.09
C ALA A 88 10.21 8.46 -2.89
N ILE A 89 9.25 8.80 -2.03
CA ILE A 89 8.77 7.93 -0.94
C ILE A 89 8.24 6.62 -1.54
N PHE A 90 7.41 6.71 -2.57
CA PHE A 90 6.93 5.54 -3.32
C PHE A 90 8.09 4.71 -3.89
N PHE A 91 9.09 5.33 -4.52
CA PHE A 91 10.25 4.62 -5.06
C PHE A 91 11.02 3.83 -3.97
N TYR A 92 11.24 4.44 -2.81
CA TYR A 92 11.92 3.74 -1.71
C TYR A 92 11.01 2.71 -1.02
N LYS A 93 9.68 2.86 -1.09
CA LYS A 93 8.72 1.83 -0.64
C LYS A 93 8.90 0.54 -1.45
N ILE A 94 9.06 0.62 -2.77
CA ILE A 94 9.29 -0.56 -3.64
C ILE A 94 10.75 -1.04 -3.65
N HIS A 95 11.70 -0.16 -3.30
CA HIS A 95 13.14 -0.45 -3.24
C HIS A 95 13.79 0.09 -1.95
N PRO A 96 13.46 -0.48 -0.78
CA PRO A 96 13.92 0.04 0.51
C PRO A 96 15.44 -0.08 0.70
N ASP A 97 16.07 -1.03 0.01
CA ASP A 97 17.51 -1.23 -0.04
C ASP A 97 18.25 -0.01 -0.61
N LYS A 98 17.64 0.68 -1.59
CA LYS A 98 18.25 1.85 -2.25
C LYS A 98 18.23 3.11 -1.38
N LEU A 99 17.50 3.09 -0.27
CA LEU A 99 17.44 4.23 0.64
C LEU A 99 18.76 4.43 1.38
N PHE A 100 19.57 3.39 1.56
CA PHE A 100 20.82 3.42 2.31
C PHE A 100 22.02 3.11 1.41
N ALA A 101 23.16 3.71 1.70
CA ALA A 101 24.41 3.43 0.98
C ALA A 101 25.04 2.10 1.44
N ASP A 102 24.80 1.72 2.70
CA ASP A 102 25.35 0.51 3.31
C ASP A 102 24.38 -0.67 3.20
N VAL A 103 24.93 -1.89 3.21
CA VAL A 103 24.14 -3.12 3.27
C VAL A 103 23.40 -3.17 4.61
N ILE A 104 22.07 -3.09 4.53
CA ILE A 104 21.19 -3.10 5.70
C ILE A 104 20.64 -4.51 5.92
N HIS A 105 20.57 -4.92 7.19
CA HIS A 105 19.99 -6.21 7.57
C HIS A 105 18.54 -6.36 7.05
N PRO A 106 18.14 -7.53 6.51
CA PRO A 106 16.81 -7.72 5.91
C PRO A 106 15.63 -7.30 6.80
N GLN A 107 15.68 -7.57 8.10
CA GLN A 107 14.61 -7.17 9.03
C GLN A 107 14.46 -5.65 9.17
N LYS A 108 15.59 -4.91 9.12
CA LYS A 108 15.54 -3.45 9.13
C LYS A 108 14.98 -2.90 7.81
N LEU A 109 15.23 -3.58 6.69
CA LEU A 109 14.59 -3.24 5.41
C LEU A 109 13.08 -3.44 5.46
N ILE A 110 12.60 -4.53 6.09
CA ILE A 110 11.15 -4.77 6.27
C ILE A 110 10.53 -3.65 7.12
N SER A 111 11.14 -3.29 8.25
CA SER A 111 10.66 -2.17 9.09
C SER A 111 10.62 -0.84 8.32
N VAL A 112 11.67 -0.54 7.55
CA VAL A 112 11.74 0.65 6.70
C VAL A 112 10.64 0.63 5.63
N GLN A 113 10.43 -0.51 4.98
CA GLN A 113 9.40 -0.69 3.97
C GLN A 113 8.00 -0.47 4.55
N MET A 114 7.70 -1.02 5.74
CA MET A 114 6.43 -0.78 6.43
C MET A 114 6.20 0.71 6.70
N ARG A 115 7.21 1.41 7.24
CA ARG A 115 7.13 2.85 7.53
C ARG A 115 6.95 3.70 6.26
N LEU A 116 7.64 3.35 5.18
CA LEU A 116 7.47 4.01 3.88
C LEU A 116 6.08 3.75 3.28
N GLY A 117 5.58 2.52 3.43
CA GLY A 117 4.21 2.15 3.05
C GLY A 117 3.17 2.99 3.78
N LEU A 118 3.31 3.13 5.10
CA LEU A 118 2.44 3.99 5.90
C LEU A 118 2.50 5.46 5.45
N LEU A 119 3.70 6.02 5.31
CA LEU A 119 3.87 7.41 4.87
C LEU A 119 3.19 7.65 3.52
N HIS A 120 3.48 6.81 2.52
CA HIS A 120 2.89 6.95 1.18
C HIS A 120 1.36 6.85 1.24
N TYR A 121 0.83 5.81 1.90
CA TYR A 121 -0.61 5.60 2.03
C TYR A 121 -1.36 6.80 2.64
N TYR A 122 -0.87 7.36 3.75
CA TYR A 122 -1.57 8.45 4.40
C TYR A 122 -1.46 9.77 3.63
N ILE A 123 -0.36 10.02 2.94
CA ILE A 123 -0.23 11.18 2.05
C ILE A 123 -1.28 11.11 0.94
N GLU A 124 -1.48 9.93 0.34
CA GLU A 124 -2.53 9.71 -0.66
C GLU A 124 -3.94 9.84 -0.08
N LEU A 125 -4.18 9.31 1.12
CA LEU A 125 -5.46 9.43 1.79
C LEU A 125 -5.80 10.90 2.07
N MET A 126 -4.82 11.70 2.51
CA MET A 126 -4.98 13.14 2.71
C MET A 126 -5.36 13.85 1.40
N GLN A 127 -4.67 13.54 0.29
CA GLN A 127 -4.99 14.10 -1.03
C GLN A 127 -6.41 13.72 -1.46
N GLN A 128 -6.77 12.45 -1.36
CA GLN A 128 -8.10 11.96 -1.74
C GLN A 128 -9.20 12.68 -0.95
N LYS A 129 -9.04 12.80 0.37
CA LYS A 129 -10.01 13.52 1.22
C LYS A 129 -10.07 15.01 0.92
N LEU A 130 -8.93 15.64 0.65
CA LEU A 130 -8.92 17.04 0.24
C LEU A 130 -9.63 17.24 -1.10
N TYR A 131 -9.41 16.36 -2.08
CA TYR A 131 -10.05 16.42 -3.40
C TYR A 131 -11.56 16.18 -3.31
N GLU A 132 -12.01 15.20 -2.52
CA GLU A 132 -13.44 14.95 -2.26
C GLU A 132 -14.13 16.22 -1.73
N ILE A 133 -13.53 16.89 -0.74
CA ILE A 133 -14.10 18.08 -0.11
C ILE A 133 -14.01 19.30 -1.03
N ALA A 134 -12.90 19.47 -1.73
CA ALA A 134 -12.71 20.55 -2.70
C ALA A 134 -13.73 20.47 -3.84
N PHE A 135 -13.99 19.26 -4.33
CA PHE A 135 -15.01 19.00 -5.33
C PHE A 135 -16.41 19.41 -4.84
N GLN A 136 -16.76 19.07 -3.59
CA GLN A 136 -18.04 19.50 -2.98
C GLN A 136 -18.17 21.02 -2.86
N LYS A 137 -17.05 21.74 -2.69
CA LYS A 137 -17.01 23.21 -2.61
C LYS A 137 -16.81 23.90 -3.98
N GLY A 138 -16.75 23.14 -5.08
CA GLY A 138 -16.60 23.67 -6.44
C GLY A 138 -15.22 24.25 -6.75
N LEU A 139 -14.18 23.83 -6.01
CA LEU A 139 -12.80 24.25 -6.25
C LEU A 139 -12.19 23.52 -7.46
N THR A 140 -11.32 24.21 -8.19
CA THR A 140 -10.56 23.61 -9.29
C THR A 140 -9.45 22.72 -8.74
N LEU A 141 -9.50 21.44 -9.09
CA LEU A 141 -8.44 20.50 -8.77
C LEU A 141 -7.26 20.77 -9.74
N GLY A 142 -6.05 20.89 -9.18
CA GLY A 142 -4.82 20.97 -9.96
C GLY A 142 -4.51 19.66 -10.68
N ILE A 143 -3.41 19.64 -11.43
CA ILE A 143 -2.91 18.40 -12.04
C ILE A 143 -2.39 17.49 -10.94
N ASP A 144 -2.84 16.24 -10.96
CA ASP A 144 -2.33 15.19 -10.09
C ASP A 144 -1.02 14.62 -10.64
N TYR A 145 0.06 14.78 -9.88
CA TYR A 145 1.39 14.30 -10.21
C TYR A 145 1.80 13.08 -9.37
N PHE A 146 0.92 12.58 -8.51
CA PHE A 146 1.26 11.48 -7.61
C PHE A 146 1.14 10.16 -8.35
N LEU A 147 2.07 9.25 -8.06
CA LEU A 147 1.94 7.87 -8.48
C LEU A 147 1.14 7.10 -7.43
N HIS A 148 -0.02 6.60 -7.85
CA HIS A 148 -0.97 5.87 -7.02
C HIS A 148 -0.89 4.34 -7.12
N ASP A 149 0.10 3.87 -7.86
CA ASP A 149 0.34 2.45 -8.06
C ASP A 149 1.11 1.85 -6.87
N GLU A 150 1.20 0.52 -6.85
CA GLU A 150 2.03 -0.22 -5.89
C GLU A 150 3.36 -0.68 -6.50
N ASP A 151 3.51 -0.59 -7.83
CA ASP A 151 4.69 -1.00 -8.60
C ASP A 151 4.98 0.00 -9.74
N LEU A 152 6.21 -0.02 -10.28
CA LEU A 152 6.58 0.75 -11.48
C LEU A 152 6.52 -0.11 -12.73
N PRO A 153 5.82 0.32 -13.79
CA PRO A 153 5.91 -0.33 -15.09
C PRO A 153 7.34 -0.40 -15.61
N GLN A 154 7.68 -1.48 -16.32
CA GLN A 154 8.99 -1.65 -16.92
C GLN A 154 9.33 -0.48 -17.85
N GLY A 155 10.55 0.04 -17.76
CA GLY A 155 11.03 1.18 -18.53
C GLY A 155 10.77 2.56 -17.89
N ILE A 156 9.88 2.64 -16.89
CA ILE A 156 9.64 3.87 -16.13
C ILE A 156 10.61 3.94 -14.95
N ARG A 157 11.18 5.13 -14.70
CA ARG A 157 12.11 5.38 -13.60
C ARG A 157 11.71 6.63 -12.84
N VAL A 158 11.67 6.54 -11.52
CA VAL A 158 11.53 7.71 -10.66
C VAL A 158 12.90 8.35 -10.50
N LYS A 159 13.00 9.64 -10.81
CA LYS A 159 14.20 10.43 -10.55
C LYS A 159 14.24 10.80 -9.07
N THR A 160 15.08 10.12 -8.29
CA THR A 160 15.34 10.48 -6.89
C THR A 160 16.56 11.40 -6.78
N SER A 161 16.56 12.25 -5.76
CA SER A 161 17.69 13.11 -5.41
C SER A 161 18.23 12.76 -4.03
N GLU A 162 19.46 13.18 -3.76
CA GLU A 162 20.12 12.93 -2.47
C GLU A 162 19.39 13.63 -1.32
N GLU A 163 18.86 14.82 -1.59
CA GLU A 163 18.15 15.61 -0.61
C GLU A 163 16.83 14.94 -0.19
N TYR A 164 16.04 14.42 -1.15
CA TYR A 164 14.86 13.62 -0.82
C TYR A 164 15.23 12.37 -0.03
N ARG A 165 16.35 11.71 -0.38
CA ARG A 165 16.84 10.54 0.36
C ARG A 165 17.06 10.87 1.83
N GLN A 166 17.72 11.99 2.13
CA GLN A 166 18.01 12.43 3.50
C GLN A 166 16.76 12.81 4.29
N MET A 167 15.81 13.51 3.65
CA MET A 167 14.51 13.85 4.25
C MET A 167 13.73 12.59 4.63
N ILE A 168 13.64 11.64 3.69
CA ILE A 168 12.91 10.38 3.87
C ILE A 168 13.57 9.52 4.95
N GLN A 169 14.90 9.42 4.96
CA GLN A 169 15.63 8.72 6.03
C GLN A 169 15.32 9.29 7.41
N SER A 170 15.27 10.63 7.53
CA SER A 170 14.96 11.31 8.79
C SER A 170 13.52 11.04 9.25
N ALA A 171 12.57 11.08 8.31
CA ALA A 171 11.17 10.77 8.57
C ALA A 171 10.97 9.32 9.03
N VAL A 172 11.55 8.36 8.31
CA VAL A 172 11.44 6.91 8.61
C VAL A 172 12.08 6.55 9.95
N LYS A 173 13.17 7.22 10.34
CA LYS A 173 13.80 7.02 11.66
C LYS A 173 12.91 7.51 12.81
N ARG A 174 12.18 8.61 12.60
CA ARG A 174 11.31 9.23 13.61
C ARG A 174 9.94 8.58 13.70
N LEU A 175 9.45 7.96 12.63
CA LEU A 175 8.13 7.33 12.60
C LEU A 175 8.08 6.11 13.52
N LYS A 176 7.19 6.16 14.52
CA LYS A 176 6.91 5.05 15.42
C LYS A 176 5.84 4.16 14.81
N LEU A 177 6.10 2.86 14.80
CA LEU A 177 5.08 1.86 14.53
C LEU A 177 4.37 1.63 15.86
N ASN A 178 3.16 2.19 16.02
CA ASN A 178 2.38 1.93 17.23
C ASN A 178 1.95 0.46 17.19
N SER A 179 2.55 -0.36 18.05
CA SER A 179 2.34 -1.82 18.13
C SER A 179 0.95 -2.24 18.63
N ASN A 180 0.06 -1.29 18.91
CA ASN A 180 -1.16 -1.51 19.70
C ASN A 180 -2.47 -1.12 19.00
N SER A 181 -2.53 -1.04 17.66
CA SER A 181 -3.83 -0.93 16.98
C SER A 181 -4.45 -2.30 16.72
N THR A 182 -4.65 -3.09 17.78
CA THR A 182 -5.61 -4.20 17.78
C THR A 182 -7.01 -3.59 17.88
N HIS A 183 -7.53 -3.09 16.76
CA HIS A 183 -8.89 -2.60 16.64
C HIS A 183 -9.80 -3.73 16.12
N VAL A 184 -10.23 -4.57 17.07
CA VAL A 184 -11.10 -5.75 16.87
C VAL A 184 -12.41 -5.47 16.11
N ASN A 185 -12.83 -4.21 15.93
CA ASN A 185 -14.04 -3.83 15.17
C ASN A 185 -13.77 -2.93 13.93
N GLY A 186 -12.52 -2.49 13.72
CA GLY A 186 -12.11 -1.69 12.55
C GLY A 186 -11.34 -2.52 11.50
N GLU A 187 -10.65 -3.56 11.95
CA GLU A 187 -9.81 -4.45 11.14
C GLU A 187 -10.57 -5.16 10.01
N THR A 188 -11.83 -5.57 10.23
CA THR A 188 -12.64 -6.26 9.20
C THR A 188 -12.83 -5.42 7.94
N ILE A 189 -13.10 -4.12 8.11
CA ILE A 189 -13.34 -3.19 6.99
C ILE A 189 -12.02 -2.90 6.28
N ASP A 190 -10.91 -2.83 7.00
CA ASP A 190 -9.59 -2.54 6.43
C ASP A 190 -9.07 -3.70 5.58
N TYR A 191 -9.22 -4.96 6.01
CA TYR A 191 -8.79 -6.12 5.20
C TYR A 191 -9.57 -6.27 3.89
N VAL A 192 -10.90 -6.10 3.94
CA VAL A 192 -11.73 -6.15 2.72
C VAL A 192 -11.46 -4.95 1.83
N SER A 193 -11.19 -3.78 2.42
CA SER A 193 -10.74 -2.59 1.68
C SER A 193 -9.44 -2.89 0.93
N ASP A 194 -8.47 -3.56 1.55
CA ASP A 194 -7.21 -3.92 0.90
C ASP A 194 -7.40 -4.89 -0.27
N LEU A 195 -8.33 -5.85 -0.18
CA LEU A 195 -8.72 -6.68 -1.32
C LEU A 195 -9.29 -5.84 -2.47
N ARG A 196 -10.18 -4.88 -2.17
CA ARG A 196 -10.77 -3.98 -3.18
C ARG A 196 -9.72 -3.08 -3.83
N LYS A 197 -8.72 -2.63 -3.08
CA LYS A 197 -7.65 -1.76 -3.61
C LYS A 197 -6.83 -2.45 -4.70
N ALA A 198 -6.79 -3.79 -4.75
CA ALA A 198 -6.17 -4.54 -5.86
C ALA A 198 -6.86 -4.31 -7.21
N TYR A 199 -8.08 -3.78 -7.21
CA TYR A 199 -8.89 -3.50 -8.40
C TYR A 199 -9.07 -1.99 -8.67
N LYS A 200 -8.46 -1.12 -7.85
CA LYS A 200 -8.61 0.32 -7.99
C LYS A 200 -7.84 0.79 -9.23
N PHE A 201 -8.56 1.38 -10.20
CA PHE A 201 -8.08 1.83 -11.52
C PHE A 201 -7.69 0.72 -12.49
N TRP A 202 -6.80 -0.20 -12.09
CA TRP A 202 -6.44 -1.39 -12.88
C TRP A 202 -6.06 -2.53 -11.93
N PHE A 203 -6.38 -3.76 -12.30
CA PHE A 203 -6.00 -4.96 -11.57
C PHE A 203 -4.48 -5.06 -11.33
N ASN A 204 -4.11 -5.20 -10.05
CA ASN A 204 -2.75 -5.47 -9.61
C ASN A 204 -2.69 -6.85 -8.90
N PRO A 205 -2.07 -7.87 -9.53
CA PRO A 205 -1.99 -9.21 -8.96
C PRO A 205 -1.11 -9.30 -7.72
N ASN A 206 -0.01 -8.52 -7.64
CA ASN A 206 0.86 -8.48 -6.46
C ASN A 206 0.08 -8.01 -5.22
N ARG A 207 -0.73 -6.95 -5.39
CA ARG A 207 -1.53 -6.40 -4.30
C ARG A 207 -2.59 -7.37 -3.82
N LEU A 208 -3.26 -8.05 -4.76
CA LEU A 208 -4.25 -9.07 -4.38
C LEU A 208 -3.59 -10.18 -3.57
N ILE A 209 -2.47 -10.73 -4.06
CA ILE A 209 -1.73 -11.80 -3.37
C ILE A 209 -1.29 -11.34 -1.99
N ASP A 210 -0.66 -10.17 -1.87
CA ASP A 210 -0.18 -9.66 -0.59
C ASP A 210 -1.33 -9.43 0.39
N ALA A 211 -2.45 -8.86 -0.05
CA ALA A 211 -3.63 -8.67 0.79
C ALA A 211 -4.22 -10.01 1.27
N VAL A 212 -4.26 -11.02 0.39
CA VAL A 212 -4.73 -12.37 0.74
C VAL A 212 -3.80 -13.07 1.71
N MET A 213 -2.49 -12.96 1.52
CA MET A 213 -1.50 -13.60 2.40
C MET A 213 -1.45 -12.94 3.78
N VAL A 214 -1.55 -11.60 3.86
CA VAL A 214 -1.69 -10.88 5.13
C VAL A 214 -3.00 -11.28 5.83
N LEU A 215 -4.11 -11.38 5.09
CA LEU A 215 -5.39 -11.81 5.63
C LEU A 215 -5.30 -13.23 6.20
N LYS A 216 -4.64 -14.15 5.48
CA LYS A 216 -4.38 -15.52 5.94
C LYS A 216 -3.56 -15.55 7.22
N GLN A 217 -2.45 -14.81 7.27
CA GLN A 217 -1.60 -14.75 8.44
C GLN A 217 -2.38 -14.23 9.66
N ASN A 218 -3.08 -13.11 9.51
CA ASN A 218 -3.79 -12.48 10.62
C ASN A 218 -4.94 -13.33 11.13
N LEU A 219 -5.72 -13.94 10.23
CA LEU A 219 -6.82 -14.82 10.61
C LEU A 219 -6.33 -16.15 11.21
N LEU A 220 -5.15 -16.64 10.86
CA LEU A 220 -4.59 -17.90 11.37
C LEU A 220 -3.58 -17.74 12.50
N SER A 221 -3.38 -16.52 13.03
CA SER A 221 -2.52 -16.26 14.18
C SER A 221 -2.91 -17.13 15.37
N GLY A 222 -1.99 -18.01 15.80
CA GLY A 222 -2.15 -18.86 16.99
C GLY A 222 -2.04 -20.37 16.71
N GLY A 223 -0.81 -20.88 16.53
CA GLY A 223 -0.44 -22.30 16.65
C GLY A 223 -1.47 -23.32 16.18
N ILE A 224 -1.80 -23.32 14.88
CA ILE A 224 -2.80 -24.24 14.30
C ILE A 224 -2.10 -25.46 13.71
N GLU A 225 -2.71 -26.64 13.91
CA GLU A 225 -2.32 -27.87 13.20
C GLU A 225 -2.43 -27.68 11.67
N PRO A 226 -1.38 -27.96 10.89
CA PRO A 226 -1.32 -27.66 9.45
C PRO A 226 -2.47 -28.29 8.65
N GLU A 227 -3.04 -29.41 9.10
CA GLU A 227 -4.16 -30.09 8.44
C GLU A 227 -5.52 -29.37 8.57
N LYS A 228 -5.72 -28.54 9.61
CA LYS A 228 -6.98 -27.82 9.84
C LYS A 228 -6.95 -26.37 9.35
N GLY A 229 -5.76 -25.87 8.98
CA GLY A 229 -5.54 -24.50 8.54
C GLY A 229 -6.48 -24.04 7.41
N PRO A 230 -6.63 -24.78 6.30
CA PRO A 230 -7.46 -24.34 5.17
C PRO A 230 -8.96 -24.22 5.50
N ILE A 231 -9.51 -25.18 6.25
CA ILE A 231 -10.92 -25.18 6.64
C ILE A 231 -11.19 -24.02 7.60
N LEU A 232 -10.36 -23.88 8.63
CA LEU A 232 -10.51 -22.81 9.61
C LEU A 232 -10.34 -21.43 8.97
N PHE A 233 -9.43 -21.29 8.00
CA PHE A 233 -9.27 -20.06 7.23
C PHE A 233 -10.55 -19.69 6.48
N GLN A 234 -11.15 -20.67 5.78
CA GLN A 234 -12.39 -20.47 5.05
C GLN A 234 -13.56 -20.09 5.98
N GLU A 235 -13.71 -20.76 7.13
CA GLU A 235 -14.73 -20.42 8.13
C GLU A 235 -14.58 -19.00 8.67
N LYS A 236 -13.34 -18.58 8.98
CA LYS A 236 -13.04 -17.22 9.42
C LYS A 236 -13.33 -16.19 8.33
N LEU A 237 -13.05 -16.49 7.06
CA LEU A 237 -13.39 -15.63 5.93
C LEU A 237 -14.91 -15.50 5.73
N VAL A 238 -15.68 -16.58 5.88
CA VAL A 238 -17.15 -16.50 5.83
C VAL A 238 -17.67 -15.58 6.94
N SER A 239 -17.15 -15.72 8.17
CA SER A 239 -17.49 -14.83 9.28
C SER A 239 -17.02 -13.39 9.09
N LEU A 240 -15.99 -13.16 8.28
CA LEU A 240 -15.53 -11.82 7.89
C LEU A 240 -16.53 -11.19 6.92
N TYR A 241 -16.93 -11.92 5.87
CA TYR A 241 -17.86 -11.43 4.87
C TYR A 241 -19.28 -11.26 5.38
N SER A 242 -19.70 -12.02 6.41
CA SER A 242 -21.02 -11.86 7.04
C SER A 242 -21.23 -10.47 7.65
N GLN A 243 -20.16 -9.74 7.95
CA GLN A 243 -20.20 -8.37 8.48
C GLN A 243 -20.45 -7.30 7.40
N LEU A 244 -20.29 -7.63 6.12
CA LEU A 244 -20.51 -6.70 5.01
C LEU A 244 -21.98 -6.61 4.62
N THR A 245 -22.38 -5.52 3.97
CA THR A 245 -23.70 -5.44 3.34
C THR A 245 -23.79 -6.36 2.11
N THR A 246 -24.99 -6.73 1.70
CA THR A 246 -25.18 -7.62 0.54
C THR A 246 -24.62 -7.01 -0.74
N SER A 247 -24.83 -5.70 -0.95
CA SER A 247 -24.26 -4.97 -2.08
C SER A 247 -22.74 -5.05 -2.09
N GLU A 248 -22.10 -4.87 -0.94
CA GLU A 248 -20.64 -4.97 -0.81
C GLU A 248 -20.08 -6.35 -1.13
N CYS A 249 -20.80 -7.43 -0.77
CA CYS A 249 -20.43 -8.79 -1.15
C CYS A 249 -20.59 -9.03 -2.66
N VAL A 250 -21.67 -8.51 -3.26
CA VAL A 250 -21.92 -8.62 -4.70
C VAL A 250 -20.87 -7.83 -5.49
N ASP A 251 -20.52 -6.63 -5.05
CA ASP A 251 -19.45 -5.82 -5.65
C ASP A 251 -18.10 -6.54 -5.58
N LEU A 252 -17.77 -7.14 -4.43
CA LEU A 252 -16.55 -7.91 -4.26
C LEU A 252 -16.52 -9.16 -5.16
N TYR A 253 -17.66 -9.83 -5.32
CA TYR A 253 -17.79 -10.95 -6.24
C TYR A 253 -17.55 -10.50 -7.69
N GLY A 254 -18.08 -9.34 -8.08
CA GLY A 254 -17.84 -8.74 -9.39
C GLY A 254 -16.35 -8.49 -9.66
N TYR A 255 -15.60 -8.00 -8.66
CA TYR A 255 -14.14 -7.84 -8.78
C TYR A 255 -13.44 -9.19 -8.96
N PHE A 256 -13.78 -10.20 -8.17
CA PHE A 256 -13.16 -11.52 -8.25
C PHE A 256 -13.53 -12.29 -9.53
N ALA A 257 -14.73 -12.07 -10.08
CA ALA A 257 -15.19 -12.73 -11.28
C ALA A 257 -14.62 -12.13 -12.58
N ASN A 258 -13.86 -11.03 -12.51
CA ASN A 258 -13.25 -10.38 -13.67
C ASN A 258 -12.21 -11.29 -14.36
N ASN A 259 -12.10 -11.18 -15.69
CA ASN A 259 -11.09 -11.83 -16.53
C ASN A 259 -9.65 -11.66 -16.02
N ASP A 260 -9.31 -10.50 -15.45
CA ASP A 260 -7.98 -10.25 -14.91
C ASP A 260 -7.65 -11.21 -13.76
N THR A 261 -8.59 -11.38 -12.83
CA THR A 261 -8.49 -12.34 -11.71
C THR A 261 -8.49 -13.77 -12.20
N GLN A 262 -9.34 -14.09 -13.18
CA GLN A 262 -9.38 -15.42 -13.79
C GLN A 262 -8.04 -15.76 -14.46
N SER A 263 -7.41 -14.80 -15.15
CA SER A 263 -6.08 -14.95 -15.76
C SER A 263 -4.99 -15.21 -14.71
N LEU A 264 -5.07 -14.51 -13.56
CA LEU A 264 -4.16 -14.77 -12.44
C LEU A 264 -4.35 -16.20 -11.90
N LEU A 265 -5.58 -16.61 -11.60
CA LEU A 265 -5.87 -17.96 -11.11
C LEU A 265 -5.42 -19.03 -12.10
N TYR A 266 -5.69 -18.82 -13.40
CA TYR A 266 -5.25 -19.72 -14.46
C TYR A 266 -3.72 -19.83 -14.51
N THR A 267 -3.00 -18.73 -14.34
CA THR A 267 -1.53 -18.71 -14.26
C THR A 267 -1.02 -19.60 -13.13
N PHE A 268 -1.53 -19.41 -11.90
CA PHE A 268 -1.13 -20.20 -10.74
C PHE A 268 -1.58 -21.66 -10.84
N PHE A 269 -2.78 -21.93 -11.37
CA PHE A 269 -3.28 -23.27 -11.63
C PHE A 269 -2.34 -24.04 -12.59
N ASN A 270 -1.94 -23.39 -13.68
CA ASN A 270 -1.05 -23.98 -14.67
C ASN A 270 0.35 -24.25 -14.12
N ILE A 271 0.88 -23.38 -13.26
CA ILE A 271 2.18 -23.62 -12.60
C ILE A 271 2.09 -24.79 -11.61
N THR A 272 1.00 -24.88 -10.87
CA THR A 272 0.79 -25.96 -9.90
C THR A 272 0.57 -27.33 -10.56
N HIS A 273 0.02 -27.38 -11.79
CA HIS A 273 -0.40 -28.64 -12.43
C HIS A 273 0.33 -29.02 -13.74
N ARG A 274 0.91 -28.08 -14.49
CA ARG A 274 1.45 -28.31 -15.87
C ARG A 274 2.97 -28.11 -16.01
N GLY A 275 3.67 -27.83 -14.93
CA GLY A 275 5.06 -28.27 -14.69
C GLY A 275 6.21 -27.56 -15.40
N THR A 276 6.04 -26.90 -16.55
CA THR A 276 7.15 -26.20 -17.23
C THR A 276 6.68 -25.04 -18.10
N PHE A 277 7.32 -23.87 -17.95
CA PHE A 277 7.09 -22.68 -18.78
C PHE A 277 8.45 -22.13 -19.25
N ASP A 278 8.54 -21.69 -20.51
CA ASP A 278 9.81 -21.17 -21.07
C ASP A 278 10.39 -19.97 -20.30
N TRP A 279 9.51 -19.19 -19.67
CA TRP A 279 9.89 -18.00 -18.92
C TRP A 279 10.10 -18.26 -17.43
N LEU A 280 9.77 -19.45 -16.90
CA LEU A 280 9.84 -19.76 -15.47
C LEU A 280 10.94 -20.81 -15.23
N PRO A 281 11.91 -20.57 -14.33
CA PRO A 281 12.91 -21.58 -14.00
C PRO A 281 12.26 -22.80 -13.34
N LEU A 282 12.96 -23.94 -13.39
CA LEU A 282 12.57 -25.14 -12.64
C LEU A 282 12.47 -24.81 -11.15
N LEU A 283 11.27 -24.95 -10.60
CA LEU A 283 10.99 -24.65 -9.19
C LEU A 283 11.50 -25.79 -8.31
N ASN A 284 12.12 -25.42 -7.19
CA ASN A 284 12.42 -26.38 -6.12
C ASN A 284 11.17 -26.67 -5.27
N ASN A 285 11.27 -27.59 -4.31
CA ASN A 285 10.13 -28.01 -3.48
C ASN A 285 9.53 -26.86 -2.64
N GLU A 286 10.35 -25.95 -2.13
CA GLU A 286 9.90 -24.81 -1.31
C GLU A 286 9.18 -23.76 -2.19
N GLU A 287 9.75 -23.50 -3.37
CA GLU A 287 9.17 -22.62 -4.39
C GLU A 287 7.83 -23.17 -4.89
N GLN A 288 7.76 -24.48 -5.17
CA GLN A 288 6.52 -25.14 -5.55
C GLN A 288 5.47 -25.06 -4.42
N ALA A 289 5.89 -25.29 -3.18
CA ALA A 289 4.99 -25.19 -2.02
C ALA A 289 4.43 -23.77 -1.85
N ALA A 290 5.26 -22.74 -2.03
CA ALA A 290 4.82 -21.34 -1.94
C ALA A 290 3.79 -20.99 -3.02
N VAL A 291 3.98 -21.46 -4.26
CA VAL A 291 3.02 -21.23 -5.35
C VAL A 291 1.69 -21.93 -5.05
N VAL A 292 1.72 -23.18 -4.59
CA VAL A 292 0.52 -23.93 -4.19
C VAL A 292 -0.20 -23.22 -3.05
N GLU A 293 0.54 -22.78 -2.03
CA GLU A 293 -0.03 -22.11 -0.86
C GLU A 293 -0.76 -20.81 -1.24
N VAL A 294 -0.14 -19.98 -2.07
CA VAL A 294 -0.74 -18.73 -2.55
C VAL A 294 -1.98 -19.02 -3.40
N PHE A 295 -1.90 -20.01 -4.29
CA PHE A 295 -3.03 -20.42 -5.12
C PHE A 295 -4.23 -20.88 -4.27
N ASP A 296 -3.99 -21.73 -3.27
CA ASP A 296 -5.03 -22.23 -2.36
C ASP A 296 -5.63 -21.08 -1.54
N ALA A 297 -4.80 -20.15 -1.06
CA ALA A 297 -5.26 -18.98 -0.31
C ALA A 297 -6.18 -18.08 -1.14
N LEU A 298 -5.82 -17.80 -2.41
CA LEU A 298 -6.66 -17.06 -3.35
C LEU A 298 -8.01 -17.76 -3.56
N CYS A 299 -7.98 -19.07 -3.79
CA CYS A 299 -9.19 -19.89 -3.94
C CYS A 299 -10.07 -19.86 -2.68
N SER A 300 -9.48 -19.93 -1.48
CA SER A 300 -10.22 -19.88 -0.21
C SER A 300 -10.95 -18.55 -0.02
N VAL A 301 -10.28 -17.42 -0.27
CA VAL A 301 -10.86 -16.07 -0.19
C VAL A 301 -12.07 -15.95 -1.11
N MET A 302 -11.92 -16.38 -2.36
CA MET A 302 -12.97 -16.28 -3.36
C MET A 302 -14.15 -17.23 -3.05
N ASN A 303 -13.87 -18.49 -2.68
CA ASN A 303 -14.92 -19.46 -2.37
C ASN A 303 -15.67 -19.13 -1.08
N ALA A 304 -15.01 -18.57 -0.07
CA ALA A 304 -15.67 -18.10 1.15
C ALA A 304 -16.72 -17.01 0.84
N LEU A 305 -16.43 -16.09 -0.08
CA LEU A 305 -17.39 -15.07 -0.50
C LEU A 305 -18.63 -15.69 -1.17
N ARG A 306 -18.44 -16.73 -1.98
CA ARG A 306 -19.55 -17.45 -2.62
C ARG A 306 -20.43 -18.16 -1.60
N ILE A 307 -19.82 -18.78 -0.58
CA ILE A 307 -20.56 -19.40 0.53
C ILE A 307 -21.40 -18.34 1.24
N GLU A 308 -20.83 -17.18 1.56
CA GLU A 308 -21.56 -16.11 2.23
C GLU A 308 -22.69 -15.52 1.37
N LEU A 309 -22.47 -15.34 0.06
CA LEU A 309 -23.55 -14.96 -0.86
C LEU A 309 -24.65 -16.03 -0.92
N GLY A 310 -24.29 -17.31 -0.87
CA GLY A 310 -25.22 -18.43 -0.73
C GLY A 310 -26.06 -18.36 0.54
N ASN A 311 -25.44 -18.04 1.69
CA ASN A 311 -26.14 -17.81 2.96
C ASN A 311 -27.16 -16.66 2.87
N ARG A 312 -26.94 -15.71 1.95
CA ARG A 312 -27.83 -14.59 1.64
C ARG A 312 -28.83 -14.90 0.53
N HIS A 313 -28.94 -16.16 0.10
CA HIS A 313 -29.83 -16.63 -0.96
C HIS A 313 -29.48 -16.15 -2.38
N PHE A 314 -28.21 -15.79 -2.63
CA PHE A 314 -27.71 -15.52 -3.98
C PHE A 314 -27.04 -16.76 -4.57
N LEU A 315 -27.37 -17.07 -5.82
CA LEU A 315 -26.69 -18.09 -6.60
C LEU A 315 -25.52 -17.45 -7.34
N THR A 316 -24.34 -18.05 -7.24
CA THR A 316 -23.11 -17.58 -7.89
C THR A 316 -22.47 -18.69 -8.69
N GLU A 317 -21.95 -18.35 -9.88
CA GLU A 317 -21.14 -19.27 -10.66
C GLU A 317 -19.79 -19.51 -9.96
N PRO A 318 -19.19 -20.71 -10.08
CA PRO A 318 -17.80 -20.91 -9.69
C PRO A 318 -16.88 -19.98 -10.48
N TYR A 319 -15.85 -19.45 -9.82
CA TYR A 319 -14.78 -18.77 -10.53
C TYR A 319 -14.11 -19.76 -11.46
N THR A 320 -14.22 -19.52 -12.76
CA THR A 320 -13.67 -20.38 -13.78
C THR A 320 -12.23 -20.00 -14.06
N TYR A 321 -11.38 -21.01 -14.18
CA TYR A 321 -10.09 -20.94 -14.84
C TYR A 321 -10.09 -22.12 -15.81
N ASP A 322 -10.04 -21.84 -17.11
CA ASP A 322 -10.35 -22.85 -18.13
C ASP A 322 -9.33 -23.98 -18.12
N LEU A 323 -9.74 -25.17 -17.68
CA LEU A 323 -8.87 -26.34 -17.61
C LEU A 323 -8.47 -26.85 -19.00
N ALA A 324 -9.20 -26.48 -20.05
CA ALA A 324 -9.01 -26.98 -21.41
C ALA A 324 -8.16 -26.05 -22.28
N ASP A 325 -8.08 -24.75 -21.96
CA ASP A 325 -7.22 -23.85 -22.72
C ASP A 325 -5.74 -24.12 -22.37
N SER A 326 -4.90 -24.16 -23.39
CA SER A 326 -3.44 -24.35 -23.27
C SER A 326 -2.67 -23.18 -23.86
N ASN A 327 -3.38 -22.19 -24.43
CA ASN A 327 -2.83 -21.13 -25.25
C ASN A 327 -3.02 -19.74 -24.67
N LEU A 328 -3.47 -19.59 -23.42
CA LEU A 328 -3.55 -18.26 -22.82
C LEU A 328 -2.13 -17.75 -22.55
N GLU A 329 -1.71 -16.73 -23.30
CA GLU A 329 -0.45 -16.04 -23.03
C GLU A 329 -0.50 -15.42 -21.64
N ILE A 330 0.32 -15.94 -20.73
CA ILE A 330 0.49 -15.36 -19.41
C ILE A 330 1.15 -14.00 -19.58
N ASP A 331 0.42 -12.93 -19.25
CA ASP A 331 0.92 -11.56 -19.32
C ASP A 331 2.09 -11.31 -18.35
N ASN A 332 2.83 -10.23 -18.58
CA ASN A 332 4.00 -9.90 -17.76
C ASN A 332 3.65 -9.60 -16.29
N ARG A 333 2.45 -9.11 -15.98
CA ARG A 333 2.06 -8.76 -14.60
C ARG A 333 1.87 -10.02 -13.77
N ASN A 334 1.24 -11.04 -14.34
CA ASN A 334 1.07 -12.34 -13.71
C ASN A 334 2.40 -13.08 -13.59
N ARG A 335 3.32 -12.94 -14.56
CA ARG A 335 4.71 -13.46 -14.43
C ARG A 335 5.46 -12.79 -13.28
N ASP A 336 5.40 -11.46 -13.20
CA ASP A 336 6.05 -10.69 -12.14
C ASP A 336 5.48 -11.07 -10.77
N ALA A 337 4.17 -11.33 -10.68
CA ALA A 337 3.53 -11.83 -9.47
C ALA A 337 4.02 -13.21 -9.04
N VAL A 338 4.21 -14.13 -9.99
CA VAL A 338 4.82 -15.43 -9.71
C VAL A 338 6.23 -15.26 -9.17
N TYR A 339 7.07 -14.44 -9.82
CA TYR A 339 8.43 -14.17 -9.34
C TYR A 339 8.45 -13.55 -7.94
N ARG A 340 7.50 -12.67 -7.64
CA ARG A 340 7.34 -12.11 -6.29
C ARG A 340 7.01 -13.20 -5.29
N VAL A 341 6.09 -14.11 -5.61
CA VAL A 341 5.73 -15.23 -4.73
C VAL A 341 6.93 -16.08 -4.40
N LEU A 342 7.70 -16.48 -5.43
CA LEU A 342 8.93 -17.27 -5.23
C LEU A 342 9.96 -16.56 -4.35
N LYS A 343 10.01 -15.22 -4.41
CA LYS A 343 10.95 -14.42 -3.62
C LYS A 343 10.51 -14.25 -2.16
N ILE A 344 9.23 -14.00 -1.93
CA ILE A 344 8.70 -13.54 -0.63
C ILE A 344 8.11 -14.68 0.20
N TYR A 345 7.35 -15.58 -0.43
CA TYR A 345 6.55 -16.59 0.28
C TYR A 345 7.21 -17.97 0.34
N LYS A 346 8.43 -18.13 -0.20
CA LYS A 346 9.22 -19.34 0.07
C LYS A 346 9.53 -19.40 1.56
N HIS A 347 9.06 -20.45 2.23
CA HIS A 347 9.34 -20.67 3.65
C HIS A 347 10.83 -20.93 3.87
N ILE A 348 11.57 -19.90 4.28
CA ILE A 348 12.85 -20.08 4.96
C ILE A 348 12.50 -20.34 6.42
N ASN A 349 12.70 -21.58 6.89
CA ASN A 349 12.48 -22.06 8.27
C ASN A 349 12.22 -20.94 9.30
N THR A 350 10.99 -20.88 9.79
CA THR A 350 10.48 -19.96 10.80
C THR A 350 11.40 -19.88 12.02
N ILE A 351 12.04 -18.73 12.20
CA ILE A 351 12.64 -18.38 13.50
C ILE A 351 11.46 -18.00 14.41
N HIS A 352 11.35 -18.69 15.54
CA HIS A 352 10.29 -18.53 16.54
C HIS A 352 10.16 -17.07 17.01
N ASP A 353 8.93 -16.56 17.06
CA ASP A 353 8.60 -15.17 17.42
C ASP A 353 9.15 -14.75 18.80
N ASP A 354 9.31 -15.69 19.74
CA ASP A 354 9.89 -15.46 21.07
C ASP A 354 11.37 -15.01 21.03
N VAL A 355 12.14 -15.46 20.04
CA VAL A 355 13.55 -15.06 19.89
C VAL A 355 13.64 -13.65 19.30
N ILE A 356 12.63 -13.25 18.52
CA ILE A 356 12.56 -11.95 17.85
C ILE A 356 12.22 -10.85 18.87
N GLU A 357 11.25 -11.07 19.77
CA GLU A 357 10.95 -10.10 20.84
C GLU A 357 12.11 -9.91 21.82
N GLN A 358 12.83 -10.99 22.16
CA GLN A 358 14.03 -10.90 23.01
C GLN A 358 15.19 -10.15 22.33
N LEU A 359 15.32 -10.28 21.00
CA LEU A 359 16.29 -9.49 20.23
C LEU A 359 15.90 -8.00 20.18
N PHE A 360 14.61 -7.68 20.05
CA PHE A 360 14.13 -6.29 20.08
C PHE A 360 14.38 -5.61 21.42
N GLN A 361 14.15 -6.29 22.56
CA GLN A 361 14.45 -5.73 23.87
C GLN A 361 15.95 -5.48 24.10
N SER A 362 16.83 -6.27 23.47
CA SER A 362 18.29 -6.14 23.65
C SER A 362 18.96 -5.06 22.80
N ILE A 363 18.24 -4.47 21.83
CA ILE A 363 18.78 -3.49 20.87
C ILE A 363 18.19 -2.07 21.10
N GLU A 364 17.18 -1.95 21.96
CA GLU A 364 16.61 -0.66 22.39
C GLU A 364 17.31 -0.06 23.64
N GLU A 365 18.32 -0.75 24.20
CA GLU A 365 19.41 -0.15 25.00
C GLU A 365 20.58 0.27 24.11
#